data_AF-A0A9N7NKQ8-F1
#
_entry.id   AF-A0A9N7NKQ8-F1
#
_cell.length_a   1.000
_cell.length_b   1.000
_cell.length_c   1.000
_cell.angle_alpha   90.00
_cell.angle_beta   90.00
_cell.angle_gamma   90.00
#
_symmetry.space_group_name_H-M   'P 1'
#
loop_
_entity.id
_entity.type
_entity.pdbx_description
1 polymer ?
#
loop_
_entity_poly.entity_id
_entity_poly.type
_entity_poly.pdbx_seq_one_letter_code
_entity_poly.pdbx_strand_id
1 'polypeptide(L)'
;MESKNIAPKMAILTLLVFLLAAICGKAKLVNDDGSVCGMSQDELLKCKPAVATGTATPPPPTAACCAALHHANVPCLCAFKDNKYLSLFGINSTLAMQLPSKCDFNDNFHC
;
A
#
# COMPACT_ATOMS: atom_id res chain seq x y z
N MET A 1 39.57 -1.61 -15.91
CA MET A 1 38.75 -2.44 -16.84
C MET A 1 38.51 -3.80 -16.18
N GLU A 2 37.89 -3.94 -15.01
CA GLU A 2 36.47 -3.71 -14.67
C GLU A 2 35.42 -4.57 -15.43
N SER A 3 35.78 -5.72 -16.01
CA SER A 3 34.78 -6.56 -16.73
C SER A 3 34.56 -7.99 -16.23
N LYS A 4 35.38 -8.55 -15.32
CA LYS A 4 35.26 -9.99 -14.94
C LYS A 4 34.34 -10.29 -13.76
N ASN A 5 33.98 -9.30 -12.93
CA ASN A 5 33.16 -9.50 -11.73
C ASN A 5 31.70 -9.02 -11.85
N ILE A 6 31.30 -8.50 -13.02
CA ILE A 6 29.95 -7.93 -13.24
C ILE A 6 28.94 -9.03 -13.54
N ALA A 7 29.30 -10.03 -14.35
CA ALA A 7 28.43 -11.14 -14.71
C ALA A 7 27.93 -11.99 -13.51
N PRO A 8 28.78 -12.44 -12.57
CA PRO A 8 28.31 -13.23 -11.44
C PRO A 8 27.48 -12.39 -10.45
N LYS A 9 27.85 -11.12 -10.24
CA LYS A 9 27.10 -10.21 -9.35
C LYS A 9 25.71 -9.89 -9.90
N MET A 10 25.60 -9.64 -11.21
CA MET A 10 24.31 -9.46 -11.87
C MET A 10 23.50 -10.76 -11.88
N ALA A 11 24.12 -11.91 -12.12
CA ALA A 11 23.43 -13.20 -12.07
C ALA A 11 22.91 -13.52 -10.66
N ILE A 12 23.68 -13.24 -9.62
CA ILE A 12 23.27 -13.43 -8.21
C ILE A 12 22.14 -12.47 -7.84
N LEU A 13 22.22 -11.19 -8.24
CA LEU A 13 21.15 -10.22 -8.00
C LEU A 13 19.86 -10.62 -8.71
N THR A 14 19.96 -11.07 -9.96
CA THR A 14 18.82 -11.54 -10.75
C THR A 14 18.20 -12.80 -10.13
N LEU A 15 19.03 -13.77 -9.70
CA LEU A 15 18.59 -14.99 -9.03
C LEU A 15 17.88 -14.68 -7.69
N LEU A 16 18.40 -13.73 -6.91
CA LEU A 16 17.77 -13.27 -5.67
C LEU A 16 16.41 -12.62 -5.92
N VAL A 17 16.29 -11.77 -6.95
CA VAL A 17 15.01 -11.14 -7.32
C VAL A 17 13.99 -12.20 -7.78
N PHE A 18 14.41 -13.19 -8.56
CA PHE A 18 13.54 -14.31 -8.98
C PHE A 18 13.12 -15.20 -7.81
N LEU A 19 14.03 -15.51 -6.88
CA LEU A 19 13.72 -16.26 -5.66
C LEU A 19 12.71 -15.51 -4.78
N LEU A 20 12.89 -14.20 -4.59
CA LEU A 20 11.95 -13.37 -3.83
C LEU A 20 10.57 -13.31 -4.51
N ALA A 21 10.51 -13.20 -5.84
CA ALA A 21 9.26 -13.21 -6.60
C ALA A 21 8.53 -14.57 -6.54
N ALA A 22 9.27 -15.68 -6.50
CA ALA A 22 8.70 -17.03 -6.42
C ALA A 22 8.09 -17.35 -5.03
N ILE A 23 8.64 -16.76 -3.96
CA ILE A 23 8.13 -16.94 -2.59
C ILE A 23 6.85 -16.12 -2.38
N CYS A 24 6.68 -14.99 -3.09
CA CYS A 24 5.46 -14.15 -3.07
C CYS A 24 4.32 -14.65 -3.97
N GLY A 25 4.24 -15.97 -4.20
CA GLY A 25 3.10 -16.58 -4.88
C GLY A 25 1.79 -16.10 -4.24
N LYS A 26 1.02 -15.31 -5.02
CA LYS A 26 -0.30 -14.73 -4.69
C LYS A 26 -0.30 -13.42 -3.90
N ALA A 27 0.52 -12.43 -4.25
CA ALA A 27 0.19 -11.04 -3.95
C ALA A 27 0.48 -10.16 -5.17
N LYS A 28 -0.53 -9.98 -6.05
CA LYS A 28 -0.51 -8.86 -7.00
C LYS A 28 -0.70 -7.57 -6.18
N LEU A 29 0.39 -7.07 -5.60
CA LEU A 29 0.40 -5.80 -4.85
C LEU A 29 0.23 -4.60 -5.78
N VAL A 30 0.57 -4.79 -7.05
CA VAL A 30 0.47 -3.80 -8.13
C VAL A 30 -0.22 -4.50 -9.30
N ASN A 31 -1.33 -3.91 -9.75
CA ASN A 31 -1.96 -4.27 -11.01
C ASN A 31 -1.14 -3.69 -12.17
N ASP A 32 -1.32 -4.19 -13.39
CA ASP A 32 -0.55 -3.77 -14.57
C ASP A 32 -0.72 -2.25 -14.92
N ASP A 33 -1.66 -1.56 -14.26
CA ASP A 33 -1.94 -0.12 -14.33
C ASP A 33 -1.29 0.72 -13.20
N GLY A 34 -0.51 0.10 -12.31
CA GLY A 34 0.11 0.79 -11.17
C GLY A 34 -0.85 1.05 -9.99
N SER A 35 -2.08 0.54 -10.03
CA SER A 35 -3.01 0.61 -8.90
C SER A 35 -2.61 -0.36 -7.79
N VAL A 36 -2.84 0.08 -6.55
CA VAL A 36 -2.61 -0.70 -5.33
C VAL A 36 -3.95 -0.96 -4.68
N CYS A 37 -4.28 -2.23 -4.50
CA CYS A 37 -5.56 -2.65 -3.92
C CYS A 37 -6.79 -2.00 -4.59
N GLY A 38 -6.78 -1.90 -5.93
CA GLY A 38 -7.89 -1.30 -6.68
C GLY A 38 -7.96 0.23 -6.63
N MET A 39 -6.97 0.90 -6.03
CA MET A 39 -6.88 2.36 -5.98
C MET A 39 -5.66 2.86 -6.76
N SER A 40 -5.84 3.90 -7.56
CA SER A 40 -4.74 4.63 -8.19
C SER A 40 -3.89 5.36 -7.15
N GLN A 41 -2.66 5.73 -7.53
CA GLN A 41 -1.79 6.52 -6.66
C GLN A 41 -2.43 7.87 -6.28
N ASP A 42 -3.09 8.53 -7.23
CA ASP A 42 -3.77 9.80 -6.99
C ASP A 42 -4.95 9.67 -6.03
N GLU A 43 -5.62 8.52 -5.98
CA GLU A 43 -6.69 8.25 -5.03
C GLU A 43 -6.15 8.01 -3.61
N LEU A 44 -5.06 7.24 -3.48
CA LEU A 44 -4.38 7.04 -2.21
C LEU A 44 -3.84 8.36 -1.64
N LEU A 45 -3.31 9.24 -2.49
CA LEU A 45 -2.84 10.57 -2.09
C LEU A 45 -3.96 11.46 -1.56
N LYS A 46 -5.19 11.33 -2.07
CA LYS A 46 -6.36 12.05 -1.53
C LYS A 46 -6.75 11.59 -0.12
N CYS A 47 -6.44 10.33 0.23
CA CYS A 47 -6.69 9.78 1.56
C CYS A 47 -5.56 10.04 2.56
N LYS A 48 -4.32 10.16 2.09
CA LYS A 48 -3.13 10.32 2.93
C LYS A 48 -3.27 11.36 4.05
N PRO A 49 -3.83 12.57 3.83
CA PRO A 49 -3.93 13.58 4.90
C PRO A 49 -4.73 13.11 6.12
N ALA A 50 -5.78 12.30 5.92
CA ALA A 50 -6.64 11.81 6.99
C ALA A 50 -6.01 10.66 7.80
N VAL A 51 -4.92 10.07 7.28
CA VAL A 51 -4.24 8.91 7.86
C VAL A 51 -2.76 9.16 8.10
N ALA A 52 -2.32 10.42 8.09
CA ALA A 52 -0.92 10.79 8.19
C ALA A 52 -0.31 10.45 9.57
N THR A 53 0.97 10.09 9.59
CA THR A 53 1.74 10.02 10.84
C THR A 53 2.10 11.41 11.37
N GLY A 54 2.42 11.51 12.66
CA GLY A 54 2.92 12.76 13.27
C GLY A 54 1.86 13.82 13.55
N THR A 55 0.63 13.65 13.06
CA THR A 55 -0.52 14.50 13.38
C THR A 55 -1.36 13.89 14.49
N ALA A 56 -1.50 14.62 15.61
CA ALA A 56 -2.38 14.21 16.71
C ALA A 56 -3.87 14.19 16.29
N THR A 57 -4.27 15.17 15.47
CA THR A 57 -5.64 15.32 14.96
C THR A 57 -5.59 15.51 13.44
N PRO A 58 -5.65 14.43 12.65
CA PRO A 58 -5.72 14.52 11.20
C PRO A 58 -7.01 15.23 10.75
N PRO A 59 -7.01 15.92 9.61
CA PRO A 59 -8.24 16.44 9.01
C PRO A 59 -9.22 15.30 8.67
N PRO A 60 -10.52 15.60 8.56
CA PRO A 60 -11.49 14.63 8.07
C PRO A 60 -11.16 14.18 6.62
N PRO A 61 -11.58 12.97 6.21
CA PRO A 61 -11.39 12.51 4.84
C PRO A 61 -12.15 13.41 3.85
N THR A 62 -11.56 13.62 2.68
CA THR A 62 -12.24 14.32 1.59
C THR A 62 -13.29 13.42 0.96
N ALA A 63 -14.33 14.02 0.35
CA ALA A 63 -15.32 13.26 -0.43
C ALA A 63 -14.68 12.39 -1.52
N ALA A 64 -13.60 12.89 -2.15
CA ALA A 64 -12.87 12.15 -3.16
C ALA A 64 -12.07 10.97 -2.59
N CYS A 65 -11.55 11.07 -1.36
CA CYS A 65 -10.98 9.92 -0.66
C CYS A 65 -12.07 8.86 -0.36
N CYS A 66 -13.21 9.27 0.19
CA CYS A 66 -14.28 8.34 0.51
C CYS A 66 -14.83 7.66 -0.76
N ALA A 67 -15.01 8.41 -1.84
CA ALA A 67 -15.40 7.85 -3.14
C ALA A 67 -14.41 6.78 -3.62
N ALA A 68 -13.10 7.01 -3.47
CA ALA A 68 -12.10 6.03 -3.85
C ALA A 68 -12.10 4.78 -2.96
N LEU A 69 -12.41 4.95 -1.68
CA LEU A 69 -12.50 3.83 -0.73
C LEU A 69 -13.63 2.86 -1.08
N HIS A 70 -14.71 3.33 -1.74
CA HIS A 70 -15.85 2.49 -2.14
C HIS A 70 -15.52 1.42 -3.18
N HIS A 71 -14.50 1.63 -4.02
CA HIS A 71 -14.04 0.63 -4.99
C HIS A 71 -12.70 -0.01 -4.62
N ALA A 72 -12.20 0.26 -3.42
CA ALA A 72 -10.97 -0.34 -2.95
C ALA A 72 -11.15 -1.84 -2.66
N ASN A 73 -10.10 -2.61 -2.92
CA ASN A 73 -10.00 -4.01 -2.52
C ASN A 73 -9.63 -4.08 -1.03
N VAL A 74 -10.64 -4.17 -0.18
CA VAL A 74 -10.48 -4.21 1.28
C VAL A 74 -9.58 -5.36 1.75
N PRO A 75 -9.78 -6.63 1.33
CA PRO A 75 -8.86 -7.72 1.71
C PRO A 75 -7.39 -7.44 1.37
N CYS A 76 -7.13 -6.80 0.23
CA CYS A 76 -5.78 -6.35 -0.13
C CYS A 76 -5.26 -5.27 0.82
N LEU A 77 -6.07 -4.25 1.16
CA LEU A 77 -5.69 -3.22 2.12
C LEU A 77 -5.41 -3.80 3.51
N CYS A 78 -6.18 -4.80 3.94
CA CYS A 78 -5.96 -5.51 5.21
C CYS A 78 -4.58 -6.15 5.31
N ALA A 79 -3.98 -6.58 4.19
CA ALA A 79 -2.62 -7.13 4.18
C ALA A 79 -1.55 -6.11 4.63
N PHE A 80 -1.88 -4.80 4.62
CA PHE A 80 -1.01 -3.73 5.09
C PHE A 80 -1.24 -3.35 6.55
N LYS A 81 -2.29 -3.84 7.22
CA LYS A 81 -2.67 -3.46 8.59
C LYS A 81 -1.50 -3.54 9.58
N ASP A 82 -0.77 -4.64 9.57
CA ASP A 82 0.36 -4.86 10.50
C ASP A 82 1.73 -4.53 9.87
N ASN A 83 1.73 -3.89 8.69
CA ASN A 83 2.95 -3.55 7.98
C ASN A 83 3.66 -2.35 8.64
N LYS A 84 4.76 -2.65 9.35
CA LYS A 84 5.61 -1.67 10.03
C LYS A 84 6.23 -0.63 9.09
N TYR A 85 6.27 -0.88 7.79
CA TYR A 85 6.82 0.04 6.79
C TYR A 85 5.83 1.14 6.35
N LEU A 86 4.53 1.05 6.69
CA LEU A 86 3.57 2.12 6.37
C LEU A 86 3.99 3.49 6.92
N SER A 87 4.61 3.50 8.11
CA SER A 87 5.11 4.72 8.73
C SER A 87 6.19 5.42 7.90
N LEU A 88 6.97 4.68 7.10
CA LEU A 88 7.98 5.26 6.20
C LEU A 88 7.33 6.02 5.04
N PHE A 89 6.11 5.64 4.65
CA PHE A 89 5.29 6.37 3.68
C PHE A 89 4.46 7.49 4.33
N GLY A 90 4.66 7.73 5.62
CA GLY A 90 3.91 8.71 6.40
C GLY A 90 2.46 8.30 6.65
N ILE A 91 2.16 6.99 6.68
CA ILE A 91 0.82 6.45 6.91
C ILE A 91 0.75 5.80 8.29
N ASN A 92 -0.26 6.18 9.07
CA ASN A 92 -0.61 5.58 10.34
C ASN A 92 -1.69 4.50 10.13
N SER A 93 -1.33 3.24 10.35
CA SER A 93 -2.24 2.11 10.13
C SER A 93 -3.50 2.18 11.00
N THR A 94 -3.38 2.62 12.26
CA THR A 94 -4.54 2.77 13.15
C THR A 94 -5.52 3.81 12.62
N LEU A 95 -5.04 4.94 12.11
CA LEU A 95 -5.90 5.95 11.47
C LEU A 95 -6.49 5.45 10.16
N ALA A 96 -5.74 4.67 9.38
CA ALA A 96 -6.23 4.06 8.14
C ALA A 96 -7.39 3.08 8.40
N MET A 97 -7.31 2.28 9.47
CA MET A 97 -8.40 1.39 9.88
C MET A 97 -9.66 2.13 10.39
N GLN A 98 -9.54 3.40 10.76
CA GLN A 98 -10.68 4.25 11.15
C GLN A 98 -11.27 5.02 9.97
N LEU A 99 -10.60 5.04 8.82
CA LEU A 99 -11.09 5.75 7.62
C LEU A 99 -12.47 5.28 7.14
N PRO A 100 -12.79 3.96 7.14
CA PRO A 100 -14.08 3.46 6.70
C PRO A 100 -15.25 4.03 7.51
N SER A 101 -15.14 4.04 8.85
CA SER A 101 -16.18 4.60 9.71
C SER A 101 -16.35 6.11 9.54
N LYS A 102 -15.26 6.84 9.20
CA LYS A 102 -15.33 8.28 8.87
C LYS A 102 -15.94 8.58 7.50
N CYS A 103 -16.03 7.57 6.62
CA CYS A 103 -16.65 7.65 5.31
C CYS A 103 -18.03 6.97 5.27
N ASP A 104 -18.63 6.69 6.44
CA ASP A 104 -19.90 5.97 6.59
C ASP A 104 -19.90 4.57 5.92
N PHE A 105 -18.72 3.94 5.85
CA PHE A 105 -18.49 2.63 5.26
C PHE A 105 -18.22 1.60 6.37
N ASN A 106 -19.28 1.13 7.03
CA ASN A 106 -19.13 0.30 8.23
C ASN A 106 -19.32 -1.22 8.00
N ASP A 107 -19.97 -1.64 6.91
CA ASP A 107 -20.43 -3.04 6.81
C ASP A 107 -19.45 -4.01 6.12
N ASN A 108 -18.35 -3.52 5.52
CA ASN A 108 -17.44 -4.37 4.74
C ASN A 108 -15.95 -4.12 4.98
N PHE A 109 -15.57 -3.33 5.99
CA PHE A 109 -14.17 -3.03 6.29
C PHE A 109 -13.66 -3.78 7.52
N HIS A 110 -13.75 -5.11 7.49
CA HIS A 110 -13.22 -5.97 8.54
C HIS A 110 -11.88 -6.59 8.12
N CYS A 111 -10.86 -6.25 8.89
CA CYS A 111 -9.58 -6.94 9.01
C CYS A 111 -9.45 -7.38 10.48
#